data_AF-A0A7V3FUG2-F1
#
_entry.id   AF-A0A7V3FUG2-F1
#
_cell.length_a   1.000
_cell.length_b   1.000
_cell.length_c   1.000
_cell.angle_alpha   90.00
_cell.angle_beta   90.00
_cell.angle_gamma   90.00
#
_symmetry.space_group_name_H-M   'P 1'
#
loop_
_entity.id
_entity.type
_entity.pdbx_description
1 polymer ?
#
loop_
_entity_poly.entity_id
_entity_poly.type
_entity_poly.pdbx_seq_one_letter_code
_entity_poly.pdbx_strand_id
1 'polypeptide(L)' 'MKALSPNALRVLESRYLLKNSDGTITESPEDLFKRVAQHIAKAEHLLDNTKNQEHWEKEFYKVMRKLEFLPNSPTLMNA' A
#
# COMPACT_ATOMS: atom_id res chain seq x y z
N MET A 1 4.68 12.80 -0.16
CA MET A 1 3.39 12.17 -0.49
C MET A 1 2.38 13.26 -0.80
N LYS A 2 1.39 13.04 -1.68
CA LYS A 2 0.30 14.01 -1.83
C LYS A 2 -0.48 14.08 -0.51
N ALA A 3 -0.79 15.28 -0.03
CA ALA A 3 -1.48 15.44 1.24
C ALA A 3 -2.85 14.75 1.23
N LEU A 4 -3.09 13.90 2.23
CA LEU A 4 -4.39 13.28 2.46
C LEU A 4 -5.29 14.24 3.23
N SER A 5 -6.57 14.28 2.87
CA SER A 5 -7.54 15.08 3.61
C SER A 5 -7.77 14.46 5.01
N PRO A 6 -8.23 15.25 6.00
CA PRO A 6 -8.58 14.71 7.31
C PRO A 6 -9.61 13.58 7.25
N ASN A 7 -10.52 13.62 6.28
CA ASN A 7 -11.50 12.54 6.08
C ASN A 7 -10.84 11.27 5.51
N ALA A 8 -9.92 11.41 4.55
CA ALA A 8 -9.19 10.28 4.01
C ALA A 8 -8.36 9.58 5.12
N LEU A 9 -7.69 10.36 5.97
CA LEU A 9 -6.94 9.82 7.12
C LEU A 9 -7.85 9.01 8.06
N ARG A 10 -9.01 9.55 8.45
CA ARG A 10 -9.99 8.81 9.28
C ARG A 10 -10.48 7.52 8.63
N VAL A 11 -10.68 7.52 7.31
CA VAL A 11 -11.07 6.32 6.56
C VAL A 11 -9.94 5.28 6.56
N LEU A 12 -8.68 5.70 6.39
CA LEU A 12 -7.53 4.81 6.47
C LEU A 12 -7.40 4.19 7.86
N GLU A 13 -7.45 5.00 8.92
CA GLU A 13 -7.36 4.56 10.32
C GLU A 13 -8.49 3.59 10.73
N SER A 14 -9.69 3.80 10.21
CA SER A 14 -10.84 2.95 10.55
C SER A 14 -10.82 1.60 9.84
N ARG A 15 -10.30 1.51 8.61
CA ARG A 15 -10.53 0.34 7.73
C ARG A 15 -9.29 -0.31 7.13
N TYR A 16 -8.18 0.39 6.99
CA TYR A 16 -7.07 -0.06 6.12
C TYR A 16 -5.72 -0.16 6.83
N LEU A 17 -5.44 0.74 7.77
CA LEU A 17 -4.19 0.70 8.52
C LEU A 17 -4.19 -0.50 9.46
N LEU A 18 -3.09 -1.26 9.45
CA LEU A 18 -2.91 -2.39 10.36
C LEU A 18 -2.99 -1.95 11.82
N LYS A 19 -3.54 -2.85 12.63
CA LYS A 19 -3.66 -2.71 14.07
C LYS A 19 -3.04 -3.91 14.75
N ASN A 20 -2.43 -3.69 15.91
CA ASN A 20 -1.97 -4.77 16.76
C ASN A 20 -3.14 -5.45 17.50
N SER A 21 -2.83 -6.45 18.33
CA SER A 21 -3.80 -7.18 19.17
C SER A 21 -4.64 -6.29 20.07
N ASP A 22 -4.09 -5.14 20.47
CA ASP A 22 -4.73 -4.19 21.38
C ASP A 22 -5.58 -3.15 20.63
N GLY A 23 -5.69 -3.28 19.31
CA GLY A 23 -6.43 -2.35 18.44
C GLY A 23 -5.69 -1.04 18.15
N THR A 24 -4.43 -0.91 18.56
CA THR A 24 -3.60 0.26 18.29
C THR A 24 -3.12 0.23 16.85
N ILE A 25 -3.23 1.37 16.14
CA ILE A 25 -2.74 1.52 14.77
C ILE A 25 -1.21 1.43 14.77
N THR A 26 -0.67 0.53 13.94
CA THR A 26 0.78 0.27 13.82
C THR A 26 1.35 0.61 12.45
N GLU A 27 0.54 1.19 11.56
CA GLU A 27 0.89 1.45 10.18
C GLU A 27 0.54 2.88 9.81
N SER A 28 1.42 3.58 9.09
CA SER A 28 1.11 4.89 8.47
C SER A 28 0.51 4.73 7.07
N PRO A 29 -0.14 5.76 6.48
CA PRO A 29 -0.56 5.72 5.08
C PRO A 29 0.57 5.40 4.10
N GLU A 30 1.78 5.91 4.35
CA GLU A 30 2.97 5.58 3.57
C GLU A 30 3.34 4.09 3.68
N ASP A 31 3.26 3.52 4.89
CA ASP A 31 3.54 2.10 5.12
C ASP A 31 2.49 1.22 4.43
N LEU A 32 1.21 1.59 4.50
CA LEU A 32 0.12 0.93 3.76
C LEU A 32 0.44 0.85 2.27
N PHE A 33 0.78 1.98 1.64
CA PHE A 33 1.10 1.99 0.21
C PHE A 33 2.36 1.19 -0.10
N LYS A 34 3.35 1.18 0.79
CA LYS A 34 4.57 0.38 0.64
C LYS A 34 4.26 -1.12 0.72
N ARG A 35 3.49 -1.57 1.72
CA ARG A 35 3.05 -2.97 1.86
C ARG A 35 2.28 -3.43 0.63
N VAL A 36 1.34 -2.62 0.14
CA VAL A 36 0.56 -2.93 -1.06
C VAL A 36 1.45 -3.03 -2.30
N ALA A 37 2.37 -2.09 -2.48
CA ALA A 37 3.30 -2.10 -3.61
C ALA A 37 4.20 -3.35 -3.59
N GLN A 38 4.72 -3.70 -2.42
CA GLN A 38 5.51 -4.91 -2.19
C GLN A 38 4.73 -6.18 -2.51
N HIS A 39 3.47 -6.26 -2.05
CA HIS A 39 2.63 -7.42 -2.32
C HIS A 39 2.38 -7.62 -3.82
N ILE A 40 2.04 -6.55 -4.54
CA ILE A 40 1.77 -6.62 -5.98
C ILE A 40 3.05 -7.00 -6.74
N ALA A 41 4.20 -6.40 -6.40
CA ALA A 41 5.47 -6.65 -7.08
C ALA A 41 5.96 -8.10 -6.96
N LYS A 42 5.55 -8.85 -5.91
CA LYS A 42 5.88 -10.28 -5.77
C LYS A 42 5.38 -11.13 -6.94
N ALA A 43 4.37 -10.67 -7.69
CA ALA A 43 3.91 -11.36 -8.89
C ALA A 43 5.01 -11.53 -9.94
N GLU A 44 6.03 -10.67 -9.97
CA GLU A 44 7.18 -10.78 -10.89
C GLU A 44 7.98 -12.09 -10.69
N HIS A 45 7.91 -12.70 -9.50
CA HIS A 45 8.50 -14.02 -9.27
C HIS A 45 7.87 -15.12 -10.13
N LEU A 46 6.60 -14.98 -10.50
CA LEU A 46 5.90 -15.95 -11.36
C LEU A 46 6.41 -15.91 -12.81
N LEU A 47 7.14 -14.86 -13.17
CA LEU A 47 7.69 -14.64 -14.51
C LEU A 47 9.20 -14.90 -14.56
N ASP A 48 9.78 -15.53 -13.52
CA ASP A 48 11.23 -15.72 -13.34
C ASP A 48 12.07 -14.43 -13.46
N ASN A 49 11.42 -13.27 -13.23
CA ASN A 49 12.03 -11.96 -13.43
C ASN A 49 12.22 -11.21 -12.10
N THR A 50 13.03 -11.81 -11.23
CA THR A 50 13.33 -11.26 -9.90
C THR A 50 13.97 -9.87 -9.94
N LYS A 51 14.69 -9.54 -11.03
CA LYS A 51 15.31 -8.22 -11.22
C LYS A 51 14.28 -7.09 -11.40
N ASN A 52 13.07 -7.41 -11.83
CA ASN A 52 12.02 -6.43 -12.06
C ASN A 52 11.16 -6.14 -10.83
N GLN A 53 11.18 -6.98 -9.79
CA GLN A 53 10.37 -6.78 -8.59
C GLN A 53 10.63 -5.43 -7.93
N GLU A 54 11.89 -5.08 -7.68
CA GLU A 54 12.24 -3.82 -7.02
C GLU A 54 11.84 -2.61 -7.87
N HIS A 55 11.93 -2.73 -9.19
CA HIS A 55 11.48 -1.71 -10.13
C HIS A 55 9.97 -1.47 -9.99
N TRP A 56 9.18 -2.54 -10.06
CA TRP A 56 7.72 -2.45 -9.99
C TRP A 56 7.21 -2.05 -8.60
N GLU A 57 7.83 -2.51 -7.51
CA GLU A 57 7.52 -2.03 -6.16
C GLU A 57 7.65 -0.50 -6.08
N LYS A 58 8.74 0.06 -6.61
CA LYS A 58 8.97 1.51 -6.61
C LYS A 58 7.94 2.25 -7.46
N GLU A 59 7.61 1.76 -8.64
CA GLU A 59 6.62 2.41 -9.52
C GLU A 59 5.20 2.32 -8.96
N PHE A 60 4.78 1.17 -8.42
CA PHE A 60 3.47 1.02 -7.75
C PHE A 60 3.35 1.93 -6.54
N TYR A 61 4.37 1.96 -5.67
CA TYR A 61 4.39 2.85 -4.52
C TYR A 61 4.29 4.32 -4.94
N LYS A 62 5.02 4.71 -6.00
CA LYS A 62 5.04 6.08 -6.51
C LYS A 62 3.68 6.54 -7.01
N VAL A 63 2.96 5.74 -7.80
CA VAL A 63 1.63 6.11 -8.31
C VAL A 63 0.58 6.18 -7.19
N MET A 64 0.64 5.27 -6.21
CA MET A 64 -0.26 5.28 -5.04
C MET A 64 -0.01 6.49 -4.15
N ARG A 65 1.25 6.79 -3.83
CA ARG A 65 1.64 7.94 -3.00
C ARG A 65 1.29 9.29 -3.64
N LYS A 66 1.15 9.34 -4.96
CA LYS A 66 0.68 10.52 -5.70
C LYS A 66 -0.84 10.57 -5.88
N LEU A 67 -1.54 9.50 -5.52
CA LEU A 67 -2.98 9.31 -5.78
C LEU A 67 -3.32 9.35 -7.27
N GLU A 68 -2.38 8.94 -8.13
CA GLU A 68 -2.60 8.79 -9.58
C GLU A 68 -3.34 7.47 -9.88
N PHE A 69 -3.10 6.45 -9.06
CA PHE A 69 -3.78 5.16 -9.10
C PHE A 69 -3.88 4.58 -7.69
N LEU A 70 -5.02 3.96 -7.37
CA LEU A 70 -5.22 3.18 -6.16
C LEU A 70 -5.92 1.87 -6.54
N PRO A 71 -5.50 0.72 -5.98
CA PRO A 71 -6.22 -0.52 -6.19
C PRO A 71 -7.55 -0.49 -5.43
N ASN A 72 -8.38 -1.52 -5.66
CA ASN A 72 -9.66 -1.63 -4.98
C ASN A 72 -9.49 -1.87 -3.46
N SER A 73 -10.60 -1.72 -2.70
CA SER A 73 -10.57 -1.87 -1.24
C SER A 73 -10.01 -3.22 -0.75
N PRO A 74 -10.38 -4.38 -1.33
CA PRO A 74 -9.80 -5.67 -0.91
C PRO A 74 -8.28 -5.72 -1.00
N THR A 75 -7.67 -5.13 -2.03
CA THR A 75 -6.21 -5.10 -2.15
C THR A 75 -5.56 -4.25 -1.06
N LEU A 76 -6.13 -3.08 -0.74
CA LEU A 76 -5.61 -2.23 0.35
C LEU A 76 -5.70 -2.92 1.73
N MET A 77 -6.75 -3.74 1.94
CA MET A 77 -6.98 -4.43 3.20
C MET A 77 -6.08 -5.67 3.39
N ASN A 78 -5.87 -6.45 2.31
CA ASN A 78 -5.38 -7.82 2.43
C ASN A 78 -3.98 -8.07 1.85
N ALA A 79 -3.33 -7.04 1.29
CA ALA A 79 -1.95 -7.12 0.80
C ALA A 79 -0.93 -7.39 1.93
#